data_AF-A0A1D1XNG0-F1
#
_entry.id   AF-A0A1D1XNG0-F1
#
_cell.length_a   1.000
_cell.length_b   1.000
_cell.length_c   1.000
_cell.angle_alpha   90.00
_cell.angle_beta   90.00
_cell.angle_gamma   90.00
#
_symmetry.space_group_name_H-M   'P 1'
#
loop_
_entity.id
_entity.type
_entity.pdbx_description
1 polymer ?
#
loop_
_entity_poly.entity_id
_entity_poly.type
_entity_poly.pdbx_seq_one_letter_code
_entity_poly.pdbx_strand_id
1 'polypeptide(L)'
;MGEERGPWKSKQELGLEGQRHLEDTIAAAFQILSSMNYELCNPALWATPPAGAPAPHVAANGDVSSDHSAHPHDAGPGGGGGALDDARLRYKSAISSLRAVLAAIPTCQVGGSGVSASEARVDQDDLERLEKRASALRKELASKNKQLKDLIDQLRELITDLSTWQSPCSV
;
A
#
# COMPACT_ATOMS: atom_id res chain seq x y z
N MET A 1 27.19 -11.57 -31.92
CA MET A 1 26.13 -12.04 -31.01
C MET A 1 26.34 -11.31 -29.71
N GLY A 2 25.63 -10.19 -29.52
CA GLY A 2 25.73 -9.38 -28.31
C GLY A 2 24.73 -9.90 -27.29
N GLU A 3 25.22 -10.51 -26.22
CA GLU A 3 24.44 -10.67 -24.99
C GLU A 3 24.27 -9.28 -24.36
N GLU A 4 23.12 -8.66 -24.62
CA GLU A 4 22.65 -7.58 -23.77
C GLU A 4 22.33 -8.17 -22.39
N ARG A 5 23.34 -8.14 -21.52
CA ARG A 5 23.14 -8.23 -20.07
C ARG A 5 22.24 -7.07 -19.67
N GLY A 6 20.93 -7.33 -19.58
CA GLY A 6 19.98 -6.38 -19.01
C GLY A 6 20.46 -5.93 -17.62
N PRO A 7 20.22 -4.66 -17.25
CA PRO A 7 20.62 -4.14 -15.96
C PRO A 7 19.92 -4.95 -14.87
N TRP A 8 20.71 -5.56 -13.98
CA TRP A 8 20.20 -6.31 -12.86
C TRP A 8 19.49 -5.31 -11.94
N LYS A 9 18.16 -5.30 -11.97
CA LYS A 9 17.36 -4.45 -11.08
C LYS A 9 17.64 -4.82 -9.64
N SER A 10 17.86 -3.82 -8.78
CA SER A 10 18.11 -4.05 -7.35
C SER A 10 16.87 -4.65 -6.67
N LYS A 11 17.04 -5.41 -5.58
CA LYS A 11 15.91 -5.92 -4.78
C LYS A 11 14.97 -4.81 -4.32
N GLN A 12 15.53 -3.65 -3.95
CA GLN A 12 14.75 -2.48 -3.56
C GLN A 12 13.95 -1.92 -4.75
N GLU A 13 14.55 -1.88 -5.94
CA GLU A 13 13.91 -1.42 -7.17
C GLU A 13 12.77 -2.36 -7.58
N LEU A 14 12.98 -3.68 -7.49
CA LEU A 14 11.93 -4.69 -7.68
C LEU A 14 10.81 -4.55 -6.64
N GLY A 15 11.14 -4.17 -5.41
CA GLY A 15 10.15 -3.88 -4.36
C GLY A 15 9.26 -2.69 -4.72
N LEU A 16 9.87 -1.57 -5.11
CA LEU A 16 9.15 -0.37 -5.55
C LEU A 16 8.34 -0.60 -6.84
N GLU A 17 8.90 -1.36 -7.78
CA GLU A 17 8.22 -1.74 -9.02
C GLU A 17 7.06 -2.70 -8.76
N GLY A 18 7.23 -3.67 -7.87
CA GLY A 18 6.16 -4.57 -7.43
C GLY A 18 5.03 -3.81 -6.74
N GLN A 19 5.35 -2.83 -5.88
CA GLN A 19 4.35 -1.97 -5.25
C GLN A 19 3.56 -1.19 -6.30
N ARG A 20 4.24 -0.56 -7.26
CA ARG A 20 3.59 0.19 -8.35
C ARG A 20 2.62 -0.70 -9.15
N HIS A 21 3.05 -1.90 -9.56
CA HIS A 21 2.19 -2.81 -10.31
C HIS A 21 1.01 -3.36 -9.49
N LEU A 22 1.16 -3.46 -8.17
CA LEU A 22 0.03 -3.79 -7.29
C LEU A 22 -0.99 -2.65 -7.27
N GLU A 23 -0.56 -1.41 -7.14
CA GLU A 23 -1.44 -0.23 -7.20
C GLU A 23 -2.14 -0.12 -8.56
N ASP A 24 -1.44 -0.33 -9.67
CA ASP A 24 -2.01 -0.37 -11.02
C ASP A 24 -3.08 -1.47 -11.17
N THR A 25 -2.82 -2.64 -10.59
CA THR A 25 -3.76 -3.76 -10.59
C THR A 25 -5.04 -3.40 -9.83
N ILE A 26 -4.90 -2.79 -8.66
CA ILE A 26 -6.02 -2.34 -7.83
C ILE A 26 -6.84 -1.28 -8.58
N ALA A 27 -6.19 -0.28 -9.16
CA ALA A 27 -6.85 0.78 -9.92
C ALA A 27 -7.63 0.23 -11.12
N ALA A 28 -7.04 -0.67 -11.90
CA ALA A 28 -7.71 -1.30 -13.03
C ALA A 28 -8.90 -2.18 -12.58
N ALA A 29 -8.78 -2.91 -11.46
CA ALA A 29 -9.88 -3.67 -10.89
C ALA A 29 -11.06 -2.77 -10.46
N PHE A 30 -10.76 -1.64 -9.82
CA PHE A 30 -11.79 -0.66 -9.48
C PHE A 30 -12.49 -0.10 -10.72
N GLN A 31 -11.77 0.19 -11.80
CA GLN A 31 -12.37 0.63 -13.06
C GLN A 31 -13.27 -0.42 -13.69
N ILE A 32 -12.88 -1.70 -13.68
CA ILE A 32 -13.74 -2.80 -14.15
C ILE A 32 -15.05 -2.82 -13.37
N LEU A 33 -14.97 -2.82 -12.03
CA LEU A 33 -16.17 -2.83 -11.18
C LEU A 33 -17.05 -1.60 -11.41
N SER A 34 -16.45 -0.44 -11.59
CA SER A 34 -17.16 0.83 -11.81
C SER A 34 -17.83 0.88 -13.18
N SER A 35 -17.16 0.39 -14.23
CA SER A 35 -17.73 0.27 -15.58
C SER A 35 -18.89 -0.71 -15.61
N MET A 36 -18.71 -1.88 -15.00
CA MET A 36 -19.79 -2.87 -14.86
C MET A 36 -20.98 -2.29 -14.09
N ASN A 37 -20.72 -1.57 -12.99
CA ASN A 37 -21.77 -0.91 -12.22
C ASN A 37 -22.49 0.16 -13.06
N TYR A 38 -21.77 0.97 -13.83
CA TYR A 38 -22.37 1.96 -14.73
C TYR A 38 -23.27 1.31 -15.79
N GLU A 39 -22.80 0.24 -16.42
CA GLU A 39 -23.57 -0.48 -17.44
C GLU A 39 -24.84 -1.13 -16.87
N LEU A 40 -24.73 -1.78 -15.71
CA LEU A 40 -25.85 -2.48 -15.07
C LEU A 40 -26.86 -1.51 -14.44
N CYS A 41 -26.38 -0.43 -13.83
CA CYS A 41 -27.22 0.48 -13.04
C CYS A 41 -27.70 1.71 -13.81
N ASN A 42 -27.41 1.84 -15.12
CA ASN A 42 -27.88 2.98 -15.92
C ASN A 42 -29.09 2.61 -16.81
N PRO A 43 -30.32 3.01 -16.43
CA PRO A 43 -31.53 2.79 -17.22
C PRO A 43 -31.49 3.29 -18.64
N ALA A 44 -30.71 4.34 -18.93
CA ALA A 44 -30.63 4.89 -20.27
C ALA A 44 -29.97 3.94 -21.27
N LEU A 45 -29.14 2.99 -20.82
CA LEU A 45 -28.42 2.05 -21.69
C LEU A 45 -29.29 0.89 -22.16
N TRP A 46 -30.37 0.59 -21.44
CA TRP A 46 -31.29 -0.50 -21.73
C TRP A 46 -32.73 -0.05 -21.96
N ALA A 47 -33.03 1.25 -21.81
CA ALA A 47 -34.31 1.82 -22.22
C ALA A 47 -34.48 1.71 -23.74
N THR A 48 -35.56 1.05 -24.17
CA THR A 48 -35.93 1.03 -25.59
C THR A 48 -36.49 2.40 -25.97
N PRO A 49 -35.90 3.13 -26.93
CA PRO A 49 -36.47 4.39 -27.36
C PRO A 49 -37.84 4.15 -28.01
N PRO A 50 -38.83 5.02 -27.80
CA PRO A 50 -40.12 4.91 -28.47
C PRO A 50 -39.91 5.01 -29.99
N ALA A 51 -40.62 4.17 -30.75
CA ALA A 51 -40.57 4.17 -32.21
C ALA A 51 -40.91 5.57 -32.74
N GLY A 52 -39.90 6.33 -33.16
CA GLY A 52 -40.02 7.70 -33.69
C GLY A 52 -39.18 8.78 -33.00
N ALA A 53 -38.43 8.47 -31.93
CA ALA A 53 -37.52 9.44 -31.31
C ALA A 53 -36.06 9.27 -31.81
N PRO A 54 -35.32 10.36 -32.11
CA PRO A 54 -33.89 10.26 -32.41
C PRO A 54 -33.13 9.79 -31.16
N ALA A 55 -32.18 8.87 -31.33
CA ALA A 55 -31.37 8.29 -30.26
C ALA A 55 -30.62 9.38 -29.45
N PRO A 56 -30.41 9.21 -28.13
CA PRO A 56 -29.68 10.18 -27.33
C PRO A 56 -28.22 10.18 -27.76
N HIS A 57 -27.80 11.27 -28.39
CA HIS A 57 -26.40 11.57 -28.63
C HIS A 57 -25.76 11.92 -27.28
N VAL A 58 -24.75 11.17 -26.89
CA VAL A 58 -23.86 11.58 -25.81
C VAL A 58 -23.10 12.79 -26.34
N ALA A 59 -23.42 13.99 -25.85
CA ALA A 59 -22.73 15.22 -26.21
C ALA A 59 -21.31 15.19 -25.63
N ALA A 60 -20.36 14.63 -26.38
CA ALA A 60 -18.95 14.80 -26.14
C ALA A 60 -18.49 16.06 -26.88
N ASN A 61 -18.27 17.15 -26.14
CA ASN A 61 -17.50 18.29 -26.63
C ASN A 61 -16.07 17.80 -26.93
N GLY A 62 -15.65 17.93 -28.18
CA GLY A 62 -14.33 17.52 -28.64
C GLY A 62 -14.18 17.75 -30.14
N ASP A 63 -13.99 19.02 -30.51
CA ASP A 63 -13.42 19.40 -31.79
C ASP A 63 -12.02 18.78 -31.92
N VAL A 64 -11.85 17.86 -32.88
CA VAL A 64 -10.62 17.74 -33.69
C VAL A 64 -10.94 16.99 -34.97
N SER A 65 -10.88 17.72 -36.07
CA SER A 65 -10.78 17.20 -37.43
C SER A 65 -9.51 16.35 -37.59
N SER A 66 -9.64 15.13 -38.12
CA SER A 66 -8.64 14.49 -38.99
C SER A 66 -9.22 13.26 -39.68
N ASP A 67 -9.35 13.40 -40.99
CA ASP A 67 -9.70 12.39 -41.98
C ASP A 67 -8.49 11.46 -42.19
N HIS A 68 -8.62 10.13 -42.05
CA HIS A 68 -7.77 9.14 -42.73
C HIS A 68 -8.49 7.78 -42.80
N SER A 69 -8.39 7.17 -43.97
CA SER A 69 -9.30 6.17 -44.53
C SER A 69 -9.03 4.72 -44.09
N ALA A 70 -10.15 3.98 -43.99
CA ALA A 70 -10.35 2.53 -44.19
C ALA A 70 -9.76 1.50 -43.19
N HIS A 71 -10.66 0.86 -42.42
CA HIS A 71 -10.88 -0.60 -42.42
C HIS A 71 -12.28 -0.90 -41.81
N PRO A 72 -13.16 -1.69 -42.47
CA PRO A 72 -14.51 -1.93 -42.00
C PRO A 72 -14.50 -3.10 -41.01
N HIS A 73 -14.66 -2.81 -39.72
CA HIS A 73 -15.29 -3.76 -38.81
C HIS A 73 -16.59 -3.13 -38.33
N ASP A 74 -17.66 -3.82 -38.72
CA ASP A 74 -19.05 -3.55 -38.38
C ASP A 74 -19.21 -3.18 -36.89
N ALA A 75 -19.34 -1.88 -36.63
CA ALA A 75 -19.69 -1.35 -35.32
C ALA A 75 -21.01 -0.60 -35.49
N GLY A 76 -22.10 -1.34 -35.26
CA GLY A 76 -23.43 -0.74 -35.10
C GLY A 76 -23.46 0.30 -33.96
N PRO A 77 -24.52 1.12 -33.90
CA PRO A 77 -24.64 2.20 -32.94
C PRO A 77 -24.88 1.63 -31.53
N GLY A 78 -23.80 1.33 -30.81
CA GLY A 78 -23.87 0.66 -29.51
C GLY A 78 -22.50 0.44 -28.86
N GLY A 79 -21.56 1.36 -29.05
CA GLY A 79 -20.19 1.28 -28.51
C GLY A 79 -20.10 1.49 -27.00
N GLY A 80 -20.75 0.63 -26.21
CA GLY A 80 -20.61 0.55 -24.75
C GLY A 80 -19.43 -0.29 -24.27
N GLY A 81 -18.65 -0.90 -25.17
CA GLY A 81 -17.62 -1.89 -24.80
C GLY A 81 -16.21 -1.37 -24.53
N GLY A 82 -15.91 -0.10 -24.85
CA GLY A 82 -14.53 0.38 -24.87
C GLY A 82 -13.87 0.47 -23.50
N ALA A 83 -14.55 1.08 -22.52
CA ALA A 83 -13.97 1.36 -21.20
C ALA A 83 -13.77 0.09 -20.35
N LEU A 84 -14.72 -0.84 -20.41
CA LEU A 84 -14.64 -2.12 -19.70
C LEU A 84 -13.53 -3.00 -20.28
N ASP A 85 -13.45 -3.13 -21.60
CA ASP A 85 -12.43 -3.94 -22.27
C ASP A 85 -11.03 -3.37 -22.07
N ASP A 86 -10.90 -2.04 -22.09
CA ASP A 86 -9.66 -1.33 -21.82
C ASP A 86 -9.21 -1.49 -20.35
N ALA A 87 -10.12 -1.35 -19.38
CA ALA A 87 -9.82 -1.64 -17.97
C ALA A 87 -9.41 -3.10 -17.75
N ARG A 88 -10.05 -4.05 -18.47
CA ARG A 88 -9.69 -5.47 -18.44
C ARG A 88 -8.29 -5.72 -19.01
N LEU A 89 -7.93 -5.05 -20.10
CA LEU A 89 -6.60 -5.14 -20.70
C LEU A 89 -5.54 -4.62 -19.72
N ARG A 90 -5.75 -3.46 -19.11
CA ARG A 90 -4.83 -2.88 -18.10
C ARG A 90 -4.66 -3.81 -16.91
N TYR A 91 -5.74 -4.38 -16.39
CA TYR A 91 -5.69 -5.33 -15.29
C TYR A 91 -4.83 -6.56 -15.64
N LYS A 92 -5.04 -7.16 -16.81
CA LYS A 92 -4.25 -8.31 -17.28
C LYS A 92 -2.77 -7.96 -17.46
N SER A 93 -2.49 -6.78 -18.00
CA SER A 93 -1.13 -6.26 -18.19
C SER A 93 -0.43 -6.05 -16.84
N ALA A 94 -1.06 -5.33 -15.91
CA ALA A 94 -0.53 -5.05 -14.57
C ALA A 94 -0.26 -6.35 -13.77
N ILE A 95 -1.18 -7.32 -13.83
CA ILE A 95 -0.98 -8.65 -13.23
C ILE A 95 0.22 -9.39 -13.87
N SER A 96 0.38 -9.30 -15.19
CA SER A 96 1.50 -9.94 -15.88
C SER A 96 2.84 -9.34 -15.45
N SER A 97 2.91 -8.00 -15.35
CA SER A 97 4.08 -7.29 -14.85
C SER A 97 4.37 -7.61 -13.37
N LEU A 98 3.34 -7.64 -12.52
CA LEU A 98 3.49 -8.03 -11.11
C LEU A 98 4.04 -9.45 -10.96
N ARG A 99 3.53 -10.40 -11.75
CA ARG A 99 4.05 -11.78 -11.78
C ARG A 99 5.50 -11.83 -12.25
N ALA A 100 5.88 -11.03 -13.24
CA ALA A 100 7.26 -10.95 -13.71
C ALA A 100 8.20 -10.45 -12.61
N VAL A 101 7.81 -9.42 -11.85
CA VAL A 101 8.56 -8.93 -10.68
C VAL A 101 8.69 -10.03 -9.63
N LEU A 102 7.57 -10.68 -9.26
CA LEU A 102 7.59 -11.76 -8.26
C LEU A 102 8.48 -12.94 -8.68
N ALA A 103 8.53 -13.27 -9.98
CA ALA A 103 9.41 -14.29 -10.52
C ALA A 103 10.89 -13.87 -10.51
N ALA A 104 11.19 -12.57 -10.54
CA ALA A 104 12.56 -12.03 -10.45
C ALA A 104 13.08 -11.92 -9.01
N ILE A 105 12.21 -11.92 -7.99
CA ILE A 105 12.63 -11.84 -6.58
C ILE A 105 13.55 -13.01 -6.17
N PRO A 106 13.25 -14.29 -6.51
CA PRO A 106 14.14 -15.42 -6.20
C PRO A 106 15.47 -15.37 -6.96
N THR A 107 15.49 -14.88 -8.20
CA THR A 107 16.72 -14.82 -9.01
C THR A 107 17.72 -13.79 -8.47
N CYS A 108 17.23 -12.74 -7.78
CA CYS A 108 18.08 -11.87 -6.97
C CYS A 108 18.68 -12.54 -5.72
N GLN A 109 18.15 -13.69 -5.26
CA GLN A 109 18.68 -14.41 -4.09
C GLN A 109 19.73 -15.47 -4.47
N VAL A 110 19.65 -16.04 -5.66
CA VAL A 110 20.54 -17.13 -6.11
C VAL A 110 21.79 -16.59 -6.82
N GLY A 111 21.79 -15.33 -7.27
CA GLY A 111 22.92 -14.67 -7.96
C GLY A 111 23.81 -13.78 -7.09
N GLY A 112 23.64 -13.77 -5.77
CA GLY A 112 24.46 -12.93 -4.91
C GLY A 112 24.08 -13.03 -3.44
N SER A 113 24.93 -13.68 -2.66
CA SER A 113 25.17 -13.31 -1.27
C SER A 113 25.56 -11.83 -1.23
N GLY A 114 24.56 -10.96 -1.21
CA GLY A 114 24.70 -9.56 -1.54
C GLY A 114 23.42 -8.79 -1.26
N VAL A 115 22.81 -8.99 -0.08
CA VAL A 115 22.43 -7.77 0.65
C VAL A 115 23.73 -7.00 0.73
N SER A 116 23.79 -5.80 0.15
CA SER A 116 24.98 -4.94 0.21
C SER A 116 25.54 -5.11 1.62
N ALA A 117 26.74 -5.69 1.74
CA ALA A 117 27.24 -6.06 3.05
C ALA A 117 27.24 -4.84 3.98
N SER A 118 27.26 -3.62 3.40
CA SER A 118 26.98 -2.33 4.03
C SER A 118 25.53 -2.09 4.46
N GLU A 119 24.49 -2.38 3.67
CA GLU A 119 23.08 -2.16 4.08
C GLU A 119 22.65 -3.15 5.17
N ALA A 120 23.04 -4.44 5.04
CA ALA A 120 22.87 -5.40 6.12
C ALA A 120 23.65 -4.99 7.38
N ARG A 121 24.84 -4.39 7.21
CA ARG A 121 25.62 -3.85 8.34
C ARG A 121 24.95 -2.66 8.99
N VAL A 122 24.41 -1.74 8.18
CA VAL A 122 23.75 -0.53 8.66
C VAL A 122 22.49 -0.91 9.43
N ASP A 123 21.68 -1.83 8.90
CA ASP A 123 20.50 -2.37 9.59
C ASP A 123 20.89 -3.14 10.87
N GLN A 124 21.99 -3.90 10.84
CA GLN A 124 22.50 -4.63 12.00
C GLN A 124 23.09 -3.70 13.09
N ASP A 125 23.83 -2.66 12.70
CA ASP A 125 24.44 -1.68 13.60
C ASP A 125 23.37 -0.80 14.25
N ASP A 126 22.33 -0.41 13.50
CA ASP A 126 21.20 0.34 14.04
C ASP A 126 20.32 -0.52 14.95
N LEU A 127 20.16 -1.81 14.65
CA LEU A 127 19.51 -2.76 15.55
C LEU A 127 20.27 -2.89 16.87
N GLU A 128 21.60 -3.03 16.84
CA GLU A 128 22.44 -3.12 18.03
C GLU A 128 22.38 -1.83 18.87
N ARG A 129 22.37 -0.65 18.21
CA ARG A 129 22.20 0.64 18.89
C ARG A 129 20.83 0.76 19.54
N LEU A 130 19.77 0.32 18.86
CA LEU A 130 18.42 0.35 19.39
C LEU A 130 18.27 -0.60 20.58
N GLU A 131 18.86 -1.79 20.51
CA GLU A 131 18.90 -2.74 21.62
C GLU A 131 19.67 -2.18 22.83
N LYS A 132 20.82 -1.55 22.62
CA LYS A 132 21.57 -0.83 23.68
C LYS A 132 20.73 0.25 24.33
N ARG A 133 20.01 1.07 23.53
CA ARG A 133 19.15 2.14 24.03
C ARG A 133 17.95 1.59 24.81
N ALA A 134 17.33 0.53 24.31
CA ALA A 134 16.24 -0.15 25.01
C ALA A 134 16.72 -0.75 26.34
N SER A 135 17.91 -1.35 26.36
CA SER A 135 18.54 -1.87 27.58
C SER A 135 18.85 -0.77 28.60
N ALA A 136 19.36 0.38 28.15
CA ALA A 136 19.59 1.54 29.01
C ALA A 136 18.28 2.07 29.62
N LEU A 137 17.24 2.23 28.81
CA LEU A 137 15.92 2.67 29.27
C LEU A 137 15.30 1.69 30.28
N ARG A 138 15.43 0.37 30.06
CA ARG A 138 14.95 -0.64 31.01
C ARG A 138 15.67 -0.54 32.36
N LYS A 139 16.99 -0.29 32.36
CA LYS A 139 17.77 -0.09 33.59
C LYS A 139 17.35 1.19 34.32
N GLU A 140 17.16 2.28 33.59
CA GLU A 140 16.70 3.54 34.17
C GLU A 140 15.30 3.40 34.77
N LEU A 141 14.37 2.75 34.05
CA LEU A 141 13.02 2.47 34.54
C LEU A 141 13.06 1.68 35.85
N ALA A 142 13.88 0.63 35.92
CA ALA A 142 14.05 -0.16 37.13
C ALA A 142 14.62 0.68 38.30
N SER A 143 15.62 1.54 38.03
CA SER A 143 16.19 2.44 39.02
C SER A 143 15.17 3.46 39.54
N LYS A 144 14.40 4.09 38.66
CA LYS A 144 13.36 5.05 39.02
C LYS A 144 12.24 4.39 39.82
N ASN A 145 11.84 3.18 39.46
CA ASN A 145 10.85 2.42 40.21
C ASN A 145 11.33 2.08 41.63
N LYS A 146 12.60 1.69 41.78
CA LYS A 146 13.22 1.49 43.10
C LYS A 146 13.17 2.77 43.94
N GLN A 147 13.57 3.92 43.37
CA GLN A 147 13.51 5.21 44.07
C GLN A 147 12.08 5.55 44.52
N LEU A 148 11.08 5.35 43.67
CA LEU A 148 9.68 5.57 44.03
C LEU A 148 9.24 4.67 45.18
N LYS A 149 9.65 3.40 45.17
CA LYS A 149 9.35 2.47 46.26
C LYS A 149 9.97 2.94 47.58
N ASP A 150 11.24 3.34 47.57
CA ASP A 150 11.92 3.85 48.76
C ASP A 150 11.21 5.10 49.32
N LEU A 151 10.79 6.04 48.45
CA LEU A 151 10.01 7.21 48.87
C LEU A 151 8.64 6.84 49.44
N ILE A 152 7.95 5.87 48.83
CA ILE A 152 6.65 5.39 49.33
C ILE A 152 6.81 4.76 50.72
N ASP A 153 7.88 3.98 50.93
CA ASP A 153 8.14 3.31 52.20
C ASP A 153 8.50 4.35 53.28
N GLN A 154 9.31 5.36 52.96
CA GLN A 154 9.59 6.50 53.86
C GLN A 154 8.32 7.28 54.23
N LEU A 155 7.43 7.54 53.27
CA LEU A 155 6.17 8.23 53.55
C LEU A 155 5.27 7.40 54.47
N ARG A 156 5.21 6.08 54.26
CA ARG A 156 4.44 5.16 55.11
C ARG A 156 4.98 5.12 56.55
N GLU A 157 6.31 5.11 56.70
CA GLU A 157 6.97 5.20 58.01
C GLU A 157 6.61 6.51 58.70
N LEU A 158 6.74 7.64 58.00
CA LEU A 158 6.38 8.96 58.56
C LEU A 158 4.91 9.05 58.98
N ILE A 159 3.98 8.50 58.20
CA ILE A 159 2.56 8.42 58.56
C ILE A 159 2.37 7.57 59.81
N THR A 160 3.08 6.45 59.91
CA THR A 160 3.03 5.56 61.08
C THR A 160 3.52 6.29 62.32
N ASP A 161 4.68 6.96 62.23
CA ASP A 161 5.23 7.78 63.31
C ASP A 161 4.21 8.83 63.73
N LEU A 162 3.70 9.65 62.80
CA LEU A 162 2.72 10.70 63.08
C LEU A 162 1.48 10.14 63.79
N SER A 163 1.01 8.96 63.40
CA SER A 163 -0.12 8.28 64.04
C SER A 163 0.16 7.90 65.50
N THR A 164 1.41 7.56 65.83
CA THR A 164 1.82 7.31 67.23
C THR A 164 1.78 8.59 68.08
N TRP A 165 2.11 9.75 67.50
CA TRP A 165 2.02 11.04 68.19
C TRP A 165 0.58 11.57 68.31
N GLN A 166 -0.33 11.10 67.46
CA GLN A 166 -1.75 11.48 67.47
C GLN A 166 -2.64 10.59 68.35
N SER A 167 -2.09 9.52 68.95
CA SER A 167 -2.84 8.77 69.95
C SER A 167 -3.11 9.66 71.17
N PRO A 168 -4.38 9.89 71.56
CA PRO A 168 -4.68 10.67 72.76
C PRO A 168 -4.01 9.98 73.95
N CYS A 169 -3.14 10.70 74.67
CA CYS A 169 -2.81 10.29 76.03
C CYS A 169 -4.14 10.24 76.79
N SER A 170 -4.64 9.05 77.06
CA SER A 170 -5.82 8.87 77.90
C SER A 170 -5.46 9.43 79.28
N VAL A 171 -6.02 10.60 79.61
CA VAL A 171 -5.90 11.24 80.93
C VAL A 171 -6.90 10.64 81.89
#